data_AF-A0A1V5FRH7-F1
#
_entry.id   AF-A0A1V5FRH7-F1
#
_cell.length_a   1.000
_cell.length_b   1.000
_cell.length_c   1.000
_cell.angle_alpha   90.00
_cell.angle_beta   90.00
_cell.angle_gamma   90.00
#
_symmetry.space_group_name_H-M   'P 1'
#
loop_
_entity.id
_entity.type
_entity.pdbx_description
1 polymer ?
#
loop_
_entity_poly.entity_id
_entity_poly.type
_entity_poly.pdbx_seq_one_letter_code
_entity_poly.pdbx_strand_id
1 'polypeptide(L)'
;MAWIGQRRLHKLGGQYPQMIRIDAAWLAAAPMDMRGGTDTALARVVDVFGAAQPHTAYIFANKRANRLKILVHDGFGIWLAARRLHQGKFIWASGEIPTVSLQHAQLDALVLGLPWQRLGPHAVISMV
;
A
#
# COMPACT_ATOMS: atom_id res chain seq x y z
N MET A 1 -1.19 -33.77 -29.47
CA MET A 1 0.14 -34.04 -28.89
C MET A 1 0.35 -33.10 -27.71
N ALA A 2 0.82 -33.65 -26.59
CA ALA A 2 0.43 -33.29 -25.24
C ALA A 2 0.80 -31.88 -24.73
N TRP A 3 -0.15 -31.38 -23.94
CA TRP A 3 -0.17 -30.23 -23.06
C TRP A 3 0.97 -30.28 -22.03
N ILE A 4 1.88 -29.30 -22.04
CA ILE A 4 3.00 -29.22 -21.09
C ILE A 4 2.57 -28.40 -19.87
N GLY A 5 2.33 -29.12 -18.77
CA GLY A 5 2.79 -28.68 -17.46
C GLY A 5 1.87 -27.78 -16.66
N GLN A 6 0.67 -28.27 -16.31
CA GLN A 6 0.00 -27.86 -15.08
C GLN A 6 0.86 -28.30 -13.89
N ARG A 7 1.84 -27.48 -13.54
CA ARG A 7 2.53 -27.57 -12.25
C ARG A 7 1.51 -27.23 -11.18
N ARG A 8 0.90 -28.28 -10.61
CA ARG A 8 0.31 -28.25 -9.27
C ARG A 8 1.33 -27.60 -8.36
N LEU A 9 1.09 -26.35 -7.98
CA LEU A 9 1.71 -25.78 -6.80
C LEU A 9 1.16 -26.60 -5.63
N HIS A 10 1.95 -27.58 -5.21
CA HIS A 10 1.71 -28.31 -3.98
C HIS A 10 1.58 -27.28 -2.86
N LYS A 11 0.49 -27.39 -2.07
CA LYS A 11 0.31 -26.70 -0.80
C LYS A 11 1.54 -27.00 0.08
N LEU A 12 2.48 -26.07 0.10
CA LEU A 12 3.51 -26.00 1.12
C LEU A 12 2.96 -25.09 2.21
N GLY A 13 2.52 -25.69 3.31
CA GLY A 13 2.16 -24.99 4.55
C GLY A 13 3.35 -24.38 5.27
N GLY A 14 4.36 -23.92 4.54
CA GLY A 14 5.48 -23.14 5.04
C GLY A 14 5.36 -21.74 4.46
N GLN A 15 5.28 -20.74 5.33
CA GLN A 15 5.41 -19.34 4.94
C GLN A 15 6.76 -19.20 4.22
N TYR A 16 6.73 -19.14 2.89
CA TYR A 16 7.85 -18.56 2.18
C TYR A 16 8.06 -17.16 2.78
N PRO A 17 9.30 -16.79 3.15
CA PRO A 17 9.57 -15.44 3.60
C PRO A 17 9.03 -14.51 2.50
N GLN A 18 8.07 -13.67 2.89
CA GLN A 18 7.49 -12.69 1.97
C GLN A 18 8.63 -11.84 1.44
N MET A 19 8.70 -11.66 0.13
CA MET A 19 9.79 -10.92 -0.52
C MET A 19 9.90 -9.49 0.04
N ILE A 20 8.78 -8.89 0.48
CA ILE A 20 8.72 -7.66 1.28
C ILE A 20 7.65 -7.85 2.36
N ARG A 21 8.05 -7.87 3.64
CA ARG A 21 7.12 -7.99 4.78
C ARG A 21 6.52 -6.62 5.13
N ILE A 22 5.20 -6.56 5.27
CA ILE A 22 4.44 -5.38 5.68
C ILE A 22 3.49 -5.77 6.82
N ASP A 23 3.77 -5.28 8.02
CA ASP A 23 2.98 -5.49 9.23
C ASP A 23 2.02 -4.31 9.49
N ALA A 24 2.40 -3.11 9.08
CA ALA A 24 1.59 -1.89 9.22
C ALA A 24 1.59 -1.06 7.94
N ALA A 25 0.50 -0.30 7.71
CA ALA A 25 0.37 0.55 6.55
C ALA A 25 -0.29 1.88 6.91
N TRP A 26 0.29 2.98 6.42
CA TRP A 26 -0.15 4.34 6.70
C TRP A 26 -0.24 5.15 5.42
N LEU A 27 -1.34 5.84 5.24
CA LEU A 27 -1.60 6.72 4.10
C LEU A 27 -1.48 8.18 4.54
N ALA A 28 -0.76 9.00 3.78
CA ALA A 28 -0.76 10.46 3.95
C ALA A 28 -1.81 11.10 3.02
N ALA A 29 -2.75 11.86 3.57
CA ALA A 29 -3.82 12.47 2.77
C ALA A 29 -3.27 13.59 1.85
N ALA A 30 -2.29 14.36 2.32
CA ALA A 30 -1.65 15.42 1.56
C ALA A 30 -0.87 14.84 0.35
N PRO A 31 -1.00 15.44 -0.85
CA PRO A 31 -0.36 14.91 -2.04
C PRO A 31 1.16 15.06 -2.00
N MET A 32 1.86 14.13 -2.68
CA MET A 32 3.31 14.17 -2.88
C MET A 32 3.65 14.49 -4.34
N ASP A 33 4.75 15.21 -4.58
CA ASP A 33 5.35 15.32 -5.91
C ASP A 33 5.97 13.96 -6.31
N MET A 34 5.49 13.40 -7.42
CA MET A 34 5.92 12.10 -7.92
C MET A 34 7.31 12.11 -8.56
N ARG A 35 7.93 13.29 -8.74
CA ARG A 35 9.31 13.41 -9.22
C ARG A 35 10.35 13.00 -8.17
N GLY A 36 10.03 13.14 -6.88
CA GLY A 36 10.97 12.85 -5.79
C GLY A 36 11.31 11.36 -5.67
N GLY A 37 12.59 11.02 -5.57
CA GLY A 37 13.07 9.62 -5.44
C GLY A 37 12.88 9.04 -4.04
N THR A 38 13.64 7.98 -3.71
CA THR A 38 13.60 7.30 -2.41
C THR A 38 13.87 8.25 -1.25
N ASP A 39 14.91 9.08 -1.33
CA ASP A 39 15.28 10.00 -0.25
C ASP A 39 14.22 11.09 -0.02
N THR A 40 13.61 11.60 -1.10
CA THR A 40 12.50 12.56 -0.99
C THR A 40 11.27 11.92 -0.35
N ALA A 41 10.97 10.67 -0.71
CA ALA A 41 9.88 9.92 -0.10
C ALA A 41 10.17 9.65 1.39
N LEU A 42 11.39 9.28 1.74
CA LEU A 42 11.81 9.05 3.13
C LEU A 42 11.73 10.33 3.95
N ALA A 43 12.25 11.45 3.43
CA ALA A 43 12.15 12.75 4.08
C ALA A 43 10.67 13.12 4.33
N ARG A 44 9.78 12.84 3.36
CA ARG A 44 8.34 13.04 3.54
C ARG A 44 7.74 12.10 4.58
N VAL A 45 8.22 10.85 4.69
CA VAL A 45 7.80 9.94 5.76
C VAL A 45 8.19 10.49 7.13
N VAL A 46 9.43 10.95 7.30
CA VAL A 46 9.90 11.54 8.55
C VAL A 46 9.10 12.80 8.91
N ASP A 47 8.85 13.67 7.93
CA ASP A 47 8.06 14.90 8.12
C ASP A 47 6.61 14.63 8.55
N VAL A 48 5.94 13.64 7.96
CA VAL A 48 4.52 13.37 8.20
C VAL A 48 4.27 12.39 9.36
N PHE A 49 5.15 11.40 9.54
CA PHE A 49 4.96 10.28 10.46
C PHE A 49 6.03 10.21 11.56
N GLY A 50 6.99 11.14 11.59
CA GLY A 50 8.07 11.21 12.57
C GLY A 50 9.24 10.27 12.30
N ALA A 51 8.97 9.05 11.81
CA ALA A 51 9.99 8.08 11.44
C ALA A 51 9.45 7.01 10.49
N ALA A 52 10.34 6.35 9.74
CA ALA A 52 10.03 5.13 9.01
C ALA A 52 10.25 3.92 9.94
N GLN A 53 9.18 3.22 10.31
CA GLN A 53 9.21 2.09 11.22
C GLN A 53 9.47 0.77 10.45
N PRO A 54 10.15 -0.22 11.05
CA PRO A 54 10.30 -1.55 10.46
C PRO A 54 8.99 -2.19 10.02
N HIS A 55 9.05 -2.92 8.90
CA HIS A 55 7.93 -3.61 8.25
C HIS A 55 6.70 -2.72 8.03
N THR A 56 6.90 -1.42 7.78
CA THR A 56 5.80 -0.46 7.63
C THR A 56 5.78 0.14 6.23
N ALA A 57 4.60 0.18 5.62
CA ALA A 57 4.34 0.82 4.34
C ALA A 57 3.76 2.23 4.53
N TYR A 58 4.30 3.20 3.79
CA TYR A 58 3.85 4.59 3.77
C TYR A 58 3.39 4.96 2.37
N ILE A 59 2.11 5.26 2.21
CA ILE A 59 1.45 5.42 0.93
C ILE A 59 1.18 6.91 0.67
N PHE A 60 1.60 7.36 -0.50
CA PHE A 60 1.38 8.70 -1.02
C PHE A 60 0.71 8.64 -2.38
N ALA A 61 -0.16 9.60 -2.65
CA ALA A 61 -0.70 9.84 -3.98
C ALA A 61 -0.26 11.22 -4.49
N ASN A 62 -0.31 11.40 -5.81
CA ASN A 62 -0.23 12.74 -6.38
C ASN A 62 -1.57 13.48 -6.26
N LYS A 63 -1.58 14.79 -6.50
CA LYS A 63 -2.80 15.62 -6.45
C LYS A 63 -3.96 15.11 -7.30
N ARG A 64 -3.67 14.40 -8.40
CA ARG A 64 -4.69 13.83 -9.29
C ARG A 64 -5.13 12.41 -8.91
N ALA A 65 -4.55 11.84 -7.86
CA ALA A 65 -4.72 10.45 -7.41
C ALA A 65 -4.62 9.42 -8.54
N ASN A 66 -3.74 9.63 -9.53
CA ASN A 66 -3.54 8.69 -10.65
C ASN A 66 -2.17 8.00 -10.62
N ARG A 67 -1.36 8.32 -9.61
CA ARG A 67 -0.07 7.68 -9.31
C ARG A 67 0.05 7.53 -7.81
N LEU A 68 0.58 6.38 -7.40
CA LEU A 68 0.99 6.10 -6.02
C LEU A 68 2.50 5.97 -5.93
N LYS A 69 3.02 6.37 -4.77
CA LYS A 69 4.29 5.90 -4.25
C LYS A 69 4.07 5.22 -2.91
N ILE A 70 4.74 4.09 -2.72
CA ILE A 70 4.72 3.34 -1.46
C ILE A 70 6.15 3.17 -1.02
N LEU A 71 6.52 3.83 0.07
CA LEU A 71 7.80 3.60 0.74
C LEU A 71 7.60 2.49 1.75
N VAL A 72 8.42 1.45 1.71
CA VAL A 72 8.39 0.36 2.69
C VAL A 72 9.76 0.26 3.35
N HIS A 73 9.81 0.36 4.67
CA HIS A 73 10.99 -0.07 5.42
C HIS A 73 10.82 -1.55 5.73
N ASP A 74 11.65 -2.42 5.15
CA ASP A 74 11.45 -3.89 5.24
C ASP A 74 12.12 -4.53 6.47
N GLY A 75 12.77 -3.73 7.31
CA GLY A 75 13.52 -4.19 8.49
C GLY A 75 15.03 -4.05 8.31
N PHE A 76 15.51 -4.05 7.07
CA PHE A 76 16.94 -3.96 6.72
C PHE A 76 17.25 -2.77 5.81
N GLY A 77 16.28 -2.33 5.01
CA GLY A 77 16.42 -1.24 4.08
C GLY A 77 15.07 -0.67 3.66
N ILE A 78 15.10 0.12 2.60
CA ILE A 78 13.94 0.85 2.10
C ILE A 78 13.67 0.47 0.65
N TRP A 79 12.41 0.17 0.36
CA TRP A 79 11.86 0.01 -0.97
C TRP A 79 11.01 1.22 -1.32
N LEU A 80 11.06 1.66 -2.57
CA LEU A 80 10.10 2.62 -3.11
C LEU A 80 9.41 2.00 -4.32
N ALA A 81 8.14 1.62 -4.14
CA ALA A 81 7.30 1.17 -5.24
C ALA A 81 6.54 2.35 -5.86
N ALA A 82 6.54 2.43 -7.18
CA ALA A 82 5.72 3.38 -7.93
C ALA A 82 4.62 2.61 -8.66
N ARG A 83 3.37 3.10 -8.57
CA ARG A 83 2.23 2.44 -9.21
C ARG A 83 1.36 3.43 -9.96
N ARG A 84 0.93 3.04 -11.16
CA ARG A 84 -0.07 3.72 -11.96
C ARG A 84 -1.06 2.69 -12.48
N LEU A 85 -2.35 2.98 -12.40
CA LEU A 85 -3.38 2.15 -12.99
C LEU A 85 -3.35 2.30 -14.52
N HIS A 86 -3.61 1.21 -15.23
CA HIS A 86 -3.80 1.24 -16.69
C HIS A 86 -4.92 2.23 -17.07
N GLN A 87 -6.01 2.22 -16.31
CA GLN A 87 -7.15 3.13 -16.46
C GLN A 87 -7.66 3.57 -15.08
N GLY A 88 -8.22 4.78 -15.02
CA GLY A 88 -8.85 5.32 -13.82
C GLY A 88 -7.89 6.03 -12.86
N LYS A 89 -8.34 6.14 -11.61
CA LYS A 89 -7.66 6.83 -10.51
C LYS A 89 -7.87 6.03 -9.22
N PHE A 90 -6.96 6.21 -8.27
CA PHE A 90 -7.12 5.71 -6.92
C PHE A 90 -8.19 6.52 -6.20
N ILE A 91 -9.02 5.83 -5.44
CA ILE A 91 -9.90 6.48 -4.47
C ILE A 91 -9.04 6.88 -3.28
N TRP A 92 -9.02 8.17 -2.94
CA TRP A 92 -8.10 8.73 -1.97
C TRP A 92 -8.83 9.27 -0.73
N ALA A 93 -8.10 9.38 0.39
CA ALA A 93 -8.62 9.97 1.62
C ALA A 93 -8.88 11.48 1.43
N SER A 94 -9.91 12.01 2.10
CA SER A 94 -10.10 13.46 2.20
C SER A 94 -8.98 14.07 3.04
N GLY A 95 -8.65 15.34 2.78
CA GLY A 95 -7.60 16.06 3.50
C GLY A 95 -7.93 16.44 4.95
N GLU A 96 -9.11 16.06 5.46
CA GLU A 96 -9.56 16.38 6.82
C GLU A 96 -8.75 15.64 7.88
N ILE A 97 -8.42 14.37 7.61
CA ILE A 97 -7.55 13.57 8.46
C ILE A 97 -6.19 13.47 7.75
N PRO A 98 -5.10 13.99 8.34
CA PRO A 98 -3.82 14.10 7.64
C PRO A 98 -3.19 12.74 7.34
N THR A 99 -3.44 11.74 8.18
CA THR A 99 -2.90 10.39 8.07
C THR A 99 -3.96 9.33 8.39
N VAL A 100 -3.94 8.20 7.68
CA VAL A 100 -4.90 7.11 7.87
C VAL A 100 -4.17 5.78 8.00
N SER A 101 -4.40 5.06 9.09
CA SER A 101 -3.94 3.66 9.22
C SER A 101 -4.78 2.77 8.33
N LEU A 102 -4.13 1.89 7.57
CA LEU A 102 -4.79 0.93 6.69
C LEU A 102 -4.64 -0.49 7.24
N GLN A 103 -5.75 -1.22 7.24
CA GLN A 103 -5.73 -2.68 7.39
C GLN A 103 -5.17 -3.33 6.11
N HIS A 104 -4.67 -4.57 6.22
CA HIS A 104 -4.07 -5.27 5.07
C HIS A 104 -5.02 -5.34 3.86
N ALA A 105 -6.30 -5.70 4.10
CA ALA A 105 -7.32 -5.74 3.05
C ALA A 105 -7.58 -4.35 2.43
N GLN A 106 -7.47 -3.27 3.21
CA GLN A 106 -7.61 -1.91 2.68
C GLN A 106 -6.41 -1.52 1.81
N LEU A 107 -5.19 -1.88 2.22
CA LEU A 107 -3.99 -1.70 1.40
C LEU A 107 -4.11 -2.47 0.08
N ASP A 108 -4.51 -3.74 0.12
CA ASP A 108 -4.69 -4.59 -1.06
C ASP A 108 -5.70 -3.99 -2.04
N ALA A 109 -6.85 -3.56 -1.54
CA ALA A 109 -7.86 -2.89 -2.36
C ALA A 109 -7.34 -1.57 -2.94
N LEU A 110 -6.65 -0.76 -2.13
CA LEU A 110 -6.11 0.52 -2.57
C LEU A 110 -5.09 0.33 -3.70
N VAL A 111 -4.15 -0.61 -3.59
CA VAL A 111 -3.17 -0.84 -4.66
C VAL A 111 -3.86 -1.33 -5.94
N LEU A 112 -4.95 -2.09 -5.83
CA LEU A 112 -5.76 -2.49 -6.98
C LEU A 112 -6.62 -1.36 -7.56
N GLY A 113 -6.73 -0.21 -6.88
CA GLY A 113 -7.59 0.90 -7.29
C GLY A 113 -9.06 0.75 -6.89
N LEU A 114 -9.35 -0.19 -5.97
CA LEU A 114 -10.68 -0.48 -5.45
C LEU A 114 -11.05 0.45 -4.28
N PRO A 115 -12.35 0.60 -3.93
CA PRO A 115 -12.83 1.46 -2.84
C PRO A 115 -12.47 0.90 -1.45
N TRP A 116 -11.21 1.06 -1.06
CA TRP A 116 -10.63 0.52 0.18
C TRP A 116 -11.34 1.01 1.44
N GLN A 117 -11.91 2.22 1.47
CA GLN A 117 -12.60 2.74 2.66
C GLN A 117 -13.80 1.89 3.09
N ARG A 118 -14.34 1.08 2.18
CA ARG A 118 -15.48 0.19 2.45
C ARG A 118 -15.05 -1.14 3.07
N LEU A 119 -13.76 -1.37 3.28
CA LEU A 119 -13.23 -2.58 3.90
C LEU A 119 -12.86 -2.36 5.36
N GLY A 120 -12.85 -3.44 6.14
CA GLY A 120 -12.51 -3.44 7.56
C GLY A 120 -13.74 -3.48 8.47
N PRO A 121 -13.59 -3.14 9.76
CA PRO A 121 -14.66 -3.26 10.76
C PRO A 121 -15.94 -2.48 10.42
N HIS A 122 -15.84 -1.41 9.63
CA HIS A 122 -16.98 -0.61 9.17
C HIS A 122 -17.82 -1.28 8.06
N ALA A 123 -17.37 -2.43 7.54
CA ALA A 123 -18.10 -3.20 6.53
C ALA A 123 -19.11 -4.18 7.15
N VAL A 124 -19.18 -4.25 8.48
CA VAL A 124 -20.07 -5.18 9.18
C VAL A 124 -21.53 -4.69 9.07
N ILE A 125 -22.38 -5.55 8.51
CA ILE A 125 -23.83 -5.38 8.56
C ILE A 125 -24.33 -6.17 9.77
N SER A 126 -24.84 -5.47 10.79
CA SER A 126 -25.48 -6.09 11.95
C SER A 126 -26.97 -5.74 11.98
N MET A 127 -27.81 -6.70 12.37
CA MET A 127 -29.18 -6.40 12.80
C MET A 127 -29.09 -5.70 14.15
N VAL A 128 -29.64 -4.49 14.24
CA VAL A 128 -29.90 -3.81 15.54
C VAL A 128 -31.10 -4.47 16.18
#